data_AF-A0A7X2MVV1-F1
#
_entry.id   AF-A0A7X2MVV1-F1
#
_cell.length_a   1.000
_cell.length_b   1.000
_cell.length_c   1.000
_cell.angle_alpha   90.00
_cell.angle_beta   90.00
_cell.angle_gamma   90.00
#
_symmetry.space_group_name_H-M   'P 1'
#
loop_
_entity.id
_entity.type
_entity.pdbx_description
1 polymer ?
#
loop_
_entity_poly.entity_id
_entity_poly.type
_entity_poly.pdbx_seq_one_letter_code
_entity_poly.pdbx_strand_id
1 'polypeptide(L)'
;MTNDFDNKTESVSKRGREAVKPSASGFFKLQKICTLFKYFVFCLLVCFAIIYFLIPKHLALAPSQVKNFLTINNTHINIEVADTYAKRVLGLSRRTSLAENTGLLFIWTEPKDVGIWMKDMNFPIDIVWIDASGKIIDIKQAVSPDTFPTVFYPRTPALYVLELNAGFTEKHNIKIGDMVVI
;
A
#
# COMPACT_ATOMS: atom_id res chain seq x y z
N MET A 1 -128.36 -6.44 -10.06
CA MET A 1 -128.07 -5.72 -8.81
C MET A 1 -127.23 -6.65 -7.96
N THR A 2 -125.90 -6.65 -8.12
CA THR A 2 -124.89 -5.73 -7.53
C THR A 2 -124.51 -6.10 -6.10
N ASN A 3 -123.21 -6.34 -5.95
CA ASN A 3 -122.35 -6.03 -4.78
C ASN A 3 -122.35 -7.07 -3.64
N ASP A 4 -121.26 -7.32 -2.92
CA ASP A 4 -119.86 -6.91 -3.09
C ASP A 4 -118.93 -7.74 -2.19
N PHE A 5 -117.71 -7.85 -2.68
CA PHE A 5 -116.39 -8.06 -2.06
C PHE A 5 -116.08 -9.21 -1.09
N ASP A 6 -115.29 -10.12 -1.69
CA ASP A 6 -114.53 -11.23 -1.15
C ASP A 6 -113.28 -10.86 -0.35
N ASN A 7 -112.97 -11.81 0.53
CA ASN A 7 -111.74 -12.15 1.24
C ASN A 7 -110.52 -12.39 0.31
N LYS A 8 -109.32 -11.93 0.66
CA LYS A 8 -108.09 -12.76 0.55
C LYS A 8 -106.85 -12.22 1.28
N THR A 9 -106.08 -13.20 1.73
CA THR A 9 -104.77 -13.31 2.40
C THR A 9 -103.54 -12.82 1.60
N GLU A 10 -102.36 -12.89 2.27
CA GLU A 10 -100.95 -12.97 1.76
C GLU A 10 -100.09 -11.70 1.92
N SER A 11 -98.75 -11.70 1.97
CA SER A 11 -97.68 -12.62 2.41
C SER A 11 -96.33 -11.90 2.13
N VAL A 12 -95.23 -12.31 2.77
CA VAL A 12 -93.82 -12.19 2.30
C VAL A 12 -93.11 -10.81 2.33
N SER A 13 -91.91 -10.72 2.94
CA SER A 13 -90.64 -10.65 2.18
C SER A 13 -89.39 -10.29 3.01
N LYS A 14 -88.31 -10.99 2.65
CA LYS A 14 -86.96 -11.04 3.21
C LYS A 14 -86.19 -9.71 3.03
N ARG A 15 -85.26 -9.41 3.95
CA ARG A 15 -84.14 -8.48 3.66
C ARG A 15 -82.82 -9.06 4.19
N GLY A 16 -82.06 -9.67 3.30
CA GLY A 16 -80.69 -10.11 3.53
C GLY A 16 -79.72 -8.92 3.46
N ARG A 17 -78.71 -8.93 4.34
CA ARG A 17 -77.59 -8.00 4.33
C ARG A 17 -76.59 -8.43 3.25
N GLU A 18 -76.42 -7.61 2.21
CA GLU A 18 -75.31 -7.77 1.26
C GLU A 18 -74.01 -7.24 1.88
N ALA A 19 -72.95 -8.05 1.77
CA ALA A 19 -71.61 -7.70 2.18
C ALA A 19 -70.98 -6.72 1.17
N VAL A 20 -70.55 -5.55 1.66
CA VAL A 20 -69.80 -4.56 0.89
C VAL A 20 -68.43 -5.12 0.54
N LYS A 21 -68.17 -5.37 -0.75
CA LYS A 21 -66.84 -5.76 -1.25
C LYS A 21 -65.90 -4.55 -1.29
N PRO A 22 -64.64 -4.66 -0.83
CA PRO A 22 -63.70 -3.54 -0.81
C PRO A 22 -63.30 -3.10 -2.23
N SER A 23 -63.21 -1.78 -2.39
CA SER A 23 -62.91 -1.07 -3.65
C SER A 23 -61.49 -1.31 -4.15
N ALA A 24 -61.34 -1.70 -5.42
CA ALA A 24 -60.09 -2.05 -6.09
C ALA A 24 -59.12 -0.86 -6.33
N SER A 25 -59.54 0.38 -6.07
CA SER A 25 -58.79 1.59 -6.40
C SER A 25 -57.56 1.83 -5.50
N GLY A 26 -57.57 1.35 -4.25
CA GLY A 26 -56.43 1.43 -3.32
C GLY A 26 -55.28 0.49 -3.71
N PHE A 27 -55.61 -0.66 -4.28
CA PHE A 27 -54.65 -1.70 -4.65
C PHE A 27 -53.75 -1.26 -5.82
N PHE A 28 -54.34 -0.56 -6.81
CA PHE A 28 -53.60 -0.03 -7.96
C PHE A 28 -52.64 1.13 -7.60
N LYS A 29 -52.99 1.98 -6.62
CA LYS A 29 -52.09 3.04 -6.14
C LYS A 29 -50.87 2.46 -5.41
N LEU A 30 -51.09 1.45 -4.57
CA LEU A 30 -50.03 0.80 -3.80
C LEU A 30 -49.03 0.05 -4.71
N GLN A 31 -49.54 -0.62 -5.76
CA GLN A 31 -48.70 -1.32 -6.75
C GLN A 31 -47.79 -0.37 -7.53
N LYS A 32 -48.28 0.83 -7.89
CA LYS A 32 -47.48 1.85 -8.59
C LYS A 32 -46.39 2.44 -7.69
N ILE A 33 -46.68 2.67 -6.40
CA ILE A 33 -45.69 3.16 -5.43
C ILE A 33 -44.57 2.13 -5.24
N CYS A 34 -44.90 0.83 -5.10
CA CYS A 34 -43.91 -0.24 -5.00
C CYS A 34 -43.05 -0.38 -6.27
N THR A 35 -43.65 -0.18 -7.44
CA THR A 35 -42.94 -0.22 -8.72
C THR A 35 -42.00 0.98 -8.86
N LEU A 36 -42.46 2.18 -8.49
CA LEU A 36 -41.65 3.40 -8.49
C LEU A 36 -40.47 3.30 -7.50
N PHE A 37 -40.69 2.72 -6.32
CA PHE A 37 -39.65 2.49 -5.33
C PHE A 37 -38.58 1.50 -5.83
N LYS A 38 -38.97 0.44 -6.54
CA LYS A 38 -38.03 -0.51 -7.17
C LYS A 38 -37.14 0.18 -8.22
N TYR A 39 -37.72 1.03 -9.07
CA TYR A 39 -36.94 1.78 -10.05
C TYR A 39 -36.02 2.81 -9.38
N PHE A 40 -36.47 3.45 -8.30
CA PHE A 40 -35.64 4.37 -7.52
C PHE A 40 -34.42 3.67 -6.89
N VAL A 41 -34.62 2.50 -6.28
CA VAL A 41 -33.52 1.69 -5.71
C VAL A 41 -32.58 1.20 -6.83
N PHE A 42 -33.12 0.77 -7.97
CA PHE A 42 -32.31 0.37 -9.13
C PHE A 42 -31.45 1.53 -9.66
N CYS A 43 -32.02 2.72 -9.82
CA CYS A 43 -31.27 3.92 -10.21
C CYS A 43 -30.18 4.28 -9.20
N LEU A 44 -30.46 4.16 -7.89
CA LEU A 44 -29.44 4.38 -6.84
C LEU A 44 -28.27 3.41 -6.98
N LEU A 45 -28.53 2.12 -7.22
CA LEU A 45 -27.49 1.10 -7.40
C LEU A 45 -26.66 1.35 -8.67
N VAL A 46 -27.32 1.74 -9.78
CA VAL A 46 -26.64 2.09 -11.03
C VAL A 46 -25.78 3.34 -10.84
N CYS A 47 -26.28 4.37 -10.18
CA CYS A 47 -25.50 5.56 -9.83
C CYS A 47 -24.30 5.21 -8.95
N PHE A 48 -24.47 4.34 -7.95
CA PHE A 48 -23.37 3.92 -7.08
C PHE A 48 -22.31 3.12 -7.85
N ALA A 49 -22.73 2.25 -8.78
CA ALA A 49 -21.82 1.50 -9.65
C ALA A 49 -21.07 2.43 -10.62
N ILE A 50 -21.75 3.42 -11.20
CA ILE A 50 -21.14 4.44 -12.05
C ILE A 50 -20.15 5.28 -11.26
N ILE A 51 -20.52 5.76 -10.06
CA ILE A 51 -19.62 6.50 -9.18
C ILE A 51 -18.40 5.65 -8.82
N TYR A 52 -18.59 4.38 -8.46
CA TYR A 52 -17.49 3.45 -8.19
C TYR A 52 -16.53 3.28 -9.38
N PHE A 53 -17.08 3.26 -10.60
CA PHE A 53 -16.29 3.16 -11.83
C PHE A 53 -15.62 4.49 -12.24
N LEU A 54 -16.22 5.63 -11.86
CA LEU A 54 -15.72 6.98 -12.10
C LEU A 54 -14.73 7.47 -11.05
N ILE A 55 -14.70 6.88 -9.85
CA ILE A 55 -13.66 7.17 -8.85
C ILE A 55 -12.31 6.74 -9.44
N PRO A 56 -11.36 7.67 -9.63
CA PRO A 56 -10.04 7.33 -10.12
C PRO A 56 -9.40 6.35 -9.14
N LYS A 57 -9.10 5.12 -9.58
CA LYS A 57 -8.25 4.17 -8.84
C LYS A 57 -6.83 4.73 -8.59
N HIS A 58 -6.53 5.90 -9.15
CA HIS A 58 -5.35 6.74 -8.94
C HIS A 58 -5.19 7.24 -7.49
N LEU A 59 -6.19 7.14 -6.60
CA LEU A 59 -5.96 7.32 -5.16
C LEU A 59 -5.30 6.09 -4.50
N ALA A 60 -4.80 5.12 -5.28
CA ALA A 60 -3.67 4.33 -4.82
C ALA A 60 -2.52 5.31 -4.60
N LEU A 61 -2.07 5.48 -3.35
CA LEU A 61 -0.89 6.28 -3.02
C LEU A 61 0.15 6.04 -4.12
N ALA A 62 0.44 7.06 -4.93
CA ALA A 62 1.58 7.00 -5.81
C ALA A 62 2.73 6.55 -4.91
N PRO A 63 3.42 5.42 -5.22
CA PRO A 63 4.53 5.01 -4.39
C PRO A 63 5.42 6.23 -4.27
N SER A 64 5.63 6.70 -3.03
CA SER A 64 6.53 7.82 -2.78
C SER A 64 7.77 7.51 -3.60
N GLN A 65 8.18 8.43 -4.47
CA GLN A 65 9.40 8.28 -5.26
C GLN A 65 10.52 8.00 -4.27
N VAL A 66 10.83 6.72 -4.04
CA VAL A 66 11.96 6.33 -3.22
C VAL A 66 13.13 6.88 -4.02
N LYS A 67 13.81 7.88 -3.46
CA LYS A 67 15.05 8.33 -4.07
C LYS A 67 15.98 7.11 -4.04
N ASN A 68 16.22 6.52 -5.20
CA ASN A 68 17.16 5.41 -5.34
C ASN A 68 18.60 5.93 -5.44
N PHE A 69 18.90 7.08 -4.82
CA PHE A 69 20.24 7.63 -4.79
C PHE A 69 20.45 8.41 -3.49
N LEU A 70 21.70 8.45 -3.04
CA LEU A 70 22.17 9.33 -1.99
C LEU A 70 23.23 10.28 -2.54
N THR A 71 23.56 11.32 -1.78
CA THR A 71 24.57 12.31 -2.17
C THR A 71 25.60 12.50 -1.06
N ILE A 72 26.89 12.49 -1.44
CA ILE A 72 28.04 12.77 -0.55
C ILE A 72 28.96 13.75 -1.30
N ASN A 73 29.24 14.94 -0.74
CA ASN A 73 30.08 15.97 -1.37
C ASN A 73 29.73 16.23 -2.85
N ASN A 74 28.44 16.38 -3.18
CA ASN A 74 27.91 16.55 -4.55
C ASN A 74 28.07 15.32 -5.49
N THR A 75 28.57 14.20 -4.99
CA THR A 75 28.62 12.92 -5.73
C THR A 75 27.30 12.19 -5.59
N HIS A 76 26.62 11.93 -6.71
CA HIS A 76 25.41 11.11 -6.75
C HIS A 76 25.77 9.63 -6.81
N ILE A 77 25.19 8.84 -5.90
CA ILE A 77 25.40 7.40 -5.82
C ILE A 77 24.04 6.74 -5.87
N ASN A 78 23.77 5.97 -6.92
CA ASN A 78 22.56 5.15 -6.98
C ASN A 78 22.64 4.04 -5.94
N ILE A 79 21.53 3.70 -5.29
CA ILE A 79 21.54 2.72 -4.21
C ILE A 79 20.54 1.59 -4.44
N GLU A 80 20.99 0.38 -4.14
CA GLU A 80 20.12 -0.71 -3.72
C GLU A 80 19.97 -0.68 -2.20
N VAL A 81 18.83 -1.15 -1.67
CA VAL A 81 18.54 -1.11 -0.23
C VAL A 81 18.42 -2.51 0.37
N ALA A 82 19.25 -2.77 1.38
CA ALA A 82 19.23 -3.94 2.24
C ALA A 82 18.57 -3.61 3.60
N ASP A 83 17.25 -3.62 3.62
CA ASP A 83 16.39 -3.28 4.77
C ASP A 83 15.92 -4.52 5.57
N THR A 84 16.01 -5.71 4.99
CA THR A 84 15.63 -6.97 5.67
C THR A 84 16.85 -7.74 6.15
N TYR A 85 16.67 -8.60 7.15
CA TYR A 85 17.74 -9.49 7.62
C TYR A 85 18.34 -10.32 6.47
N ALA A 86 17.51 -10.93 5.63
CA ALA A 86 17.97 -11.74 4.51
C ALA A 86 18.80 -10.93 3.50
N LYS A 87 18.35 -9.72 3.15
CA LYS A 87 19.11 -8.84 2.25
C LYS A 87 20.44 -8.40 2.88
N ARG A 88 20.47 -8.08 4.18
CA ARG A 88 21.69 -7.69 4.90
C ARG A 88 22.69 -8.84 5.03
N VAL A 89 22.22 -10.07 5.26
CA VAL A 89 23.10 -11.26 5.30
C VAL A 89 23.67 -11.57 3.92
N LEU A 90 22.87 -11.40 2.86
CA LEU A 90 23.32 -11.63 1.49
C LEU A 90 24.32 -10.57 1.03
N GLY A 91 24.02 -9.29 1.27
CA GLY A 91 24.87 -8.18 0.83
C GLY A 91 25.19 -8.25 -0.67
N LEU A 92 26.47 -8.03 -1.00
CA LEU A 92 27.01 -8.18 -2.35
C LEU A 92 27.56 -9.60 -2.65
N SER A 93 27.34 -10.57 -1.77
CA SER A 93 27.85 -11.94 -1.92
C SER A 93 27.51 -12.54 -3.29
N ARG A 94 28.48 -13.25 -3.89
CA ARG A 94 28.40 -13.96 -5.18
C ARG A 94 28.13 -13.07 -6.40
N ARG A 95 27.98 -11.76 -6.24
CA ARG A 95 27.95 -10.83 -7.38
C ARG A 95 29.33 -10.81 -8.03
N THR A 96 29.38 -10.63 -9.35
CA THR A 96 30.65 -10.54 -10.09
C THR A 96 31.23 -9.13 -10.09
N SER A 97 30.39 -8.12 -9.91
CA SER A 97 30.77 -6.70 -9.86
C SER A 97 29.65 -5.86 -9.24
N LEU A 98 29.97 -4.59 -8.98
CA LEU A 98 29.03 -3.53 -8.65
C LEU A 98 29.18 -2.41 -9.69
N ALA A 99 28.08 -1.91 -10.26
CA ALA A 99 28.14 -0.89 -11.30
C ALA A 99 28.77 0.41 -10.80
N GLU A 100 29.38 1.19 -11.70
CA GLU A 100 29.94 2.49 -11.33
C GLU A 100 28.87 3.42 -10.75
N ASN A 101 29.25 4.24 -9.76
CA ASN A 101 28.34 5.16 -9.06
C ASN A 101 27.10 4.46 -8.49
N THR A 102 27.24 3.19 -8.13
CA THR A 102 26.23 2.44 -7.37
C THR A 102 26.77 1.99 -6.02
N GLY A 103 25.89 1.79 -5.06
CA GLY A 103 26.20 1.26 -3.74
C GLY A 103 25.07 0.40 -3.20
N LEU A 104 25.38 -0.39 -2.18
CA LEU A 104 24.38 -1.11 -1.38
C LEU A 104 24.26 -0.44 -0.01
N LEU A 105 23.08 0.11 0.28
CA LEU A 105 22.78 0.76 1.54
C LEU A 105 22.06 -0.23 2.47
N PHE A 106 22.69 -0.54 3.59
CA PHE A 106 22.13 -1.33 4.67
C PHE A 106 21.50 -0.40 5.69
N ILE A 107 20.28 -0.73 6.14
CA ILE A 107 19.51 0.11 7.05
C ILE A 107 19.11 -0.67 8.30
N TRP A 108 19.23 -0.05 9.47
CA TRP A 108 18.70 -0.56 10.74
C TRP A 108 17.67 0.42 11.33
N THR A 109 16.81 -0.07 12.22
CA THR A 109 15.82 0.74 12.94
C THR A 109 16.42 1.47 14.14
N GLU A 110 17.58 1.02 14.61
CA GLU A 110 18.29 1.55 15.77
C GLU A 110 19.81 1.45 15.51
N PRO A 111 20.65 2.37 16.05
CA PRO A 111 22.09 2.29 15.90
C PRO A 111 22.68 1.00 16.50
N LYS A 112 23.61 0.36 15.80
CA LYS A 112 24.28 -0.88 16.24
C LYS A 112 25.76 -0.89 15.87
N ASP A 113 26.54 -1.69 16.60
CA ASP A 113 27.89 -2.07 16.19
C ASP A 113 27.80 -3.08 15.03
N VAL A 114 27.56 -2.55 13.83
CA VAL A 114 27.34 -3.35 12.63
C VAL A 114 28.66 -3.89 12.09
N GLY A 115 28.86 -5.19 12.20
CA GLY A 115 29.98 -5.90 11.58
C GLY A 115 29.71 -6.23 10.11
N ILE A 116 30.71 -6.03 9.26
CA ILE A 116 30.71 -6.45 7.84
C ILE A 116 31.83 -7.47 7.61
N TRP A 117 31.54 -8.51 6.84
CA TRP A 117 32.50 -9.53 6.43
C TRP A 117 32.58 -9.61 4.91
N MET A 118 33.51 -10.41 4.39
CA MET A 118 33.67 -10.63 2.95
C MET A 118 33.29 -12.05 2.51
N LYS A 119 32.40 -12.72 3.26
CA LYS A 119 31.97 -14.09 2.94
C LYS A 119 31.38 -14.17 1.54
N ASP A 120 31.85 -15.11 0.72
CA ASP A 120 31.39 -15.35 -0.66
C ASP A 120 31.50 -14.11 -1.59
N MET A 121 32.33 -13.12 -1.28
CA MET A 121 32.58 -11.96 -2.14
C MET A 121 33.53 -12.29 -3.29
N ASN A 122 33.33 -11.68 -4.46
CA ASN A 122 34.22 -11.88 -5.63
C ASN A 122 35.04 -10.64 -6.00
N PHE A 123 34.83 -9.50 -5.35
CA PHE A 123 35.52 -8.24 -5.64
C PHE A 123 35.69 -7.41 -4.36
N PRO A 124 36.70 -6.53 -4.29
CA PRO A 124 36.93 -5.68 -3.14
C PRO A 124 35.93 -4.51 -3.08
N ILE A 125 35.66 -4.03 -1.88
CA ILE A 125 34.73 -2.92 -1.63
C ILE A 125 35.30 -1.88 -0.65
N ASP A 126 34.79 -0.66 -0.73
CA ASP A 126 34.86 0.28 0.38
C ASP A 126 33.63 0.08 1.28
N ILE A 127 33.83 0.15 2.60
CA ILE A 127 32.78 0.05 3.62
C ILE A 127 32.71 1.38 4.36
N VAL A 128 31.53 2.01 4.34
CA VAL A 128 31.29 3.32 4.96
C VAL A 128 30.20 3.18 6.01
N TRP A 129 30.53 3.45 7.28
CA TRP A 129 29.56 3.44 8.37
C TRP A 129 29.06 4.85 8.64
N ILE A 130 27.74 4.97 8.82
CA ILE A 130 27.04 6.25 8.90
C ILE A 130 26.12 6.23 10.12
N ASP A 131 26.14 7.31 10.91
CA ASP A 131 25.28 7.44 12.08
C ASP A 131 23.84 7.86 11.73
N ALA A 132 22.99 7.98 12.75
CA ALA A 132 21.58 8.35 12.58
C ALA A 132 21.36 9.78 12.05
N SER A 133 22.37 10.66 12.14
CA SER A 133 22.31 12.01 11.58
C SER A 133 22.73 12.06 10.11
N GLY A 134 23.20 10.96 9.55
CA GLY A 134 23.75 10.88 8.19
C GLY A 134 25.25 11.21 8.13
N LYS A 135 25.96 11.31 9.26
CA LYS A 135 27.39 11.59 9.27
C LYS A 135 28.20 10.31 9.11
N ILE A 136 29.23 10.34 8.25
CA ILE A 136 30.19 9.24 8.14
C ILE A 136 31.03 9.18 9.41
N ILE A 137 30.97 8.05 10.11
CA ILE A 137 31.68 7.83 11.37
C ILE A 137 32.90 6.93 11.20
N ASP A 138 32.91 6.06 10.18
CA ASP A 138 34.08 5.25 9.86
C ASP A 138 34.11 4.85 8.39
N ILE A 139 35.32 4.58 7.89
CA ILE A 139 35.56 4.10 6.53
C ILE A 139 36.63 3.02 6.56
N LYS A 140 36.35 1.89 5.92
CA LYS A 140 37.35 0.88 5.59
C LYS A 140 37.46 0.77 4.08
N GLN A 141 38.62 1.13 3.54
CA GLN A 141 38.86 1.17 2.10
C GLN A 141 39.38 -0.16 1.57
N ALA A 142 39.02 -0.48 0.33
CA ALA A 142 39.56 -1.59 -0.47
C ALA A 142 39.65 -2.93 0.29
N VAL A 143 38.59 -3.29 1.01
CA VAL A 143 38.51 -4.57 1.73
C VAL A 143 38.43 -5.71 0.71
N SER A 144 39.43 -6.60 0.74
CA SER A 144 39.54 -7.73 -0.20
C SER A 144 38.68 -8.93 0.23
N PRO A 145 38.10 -9.71 -0.71
CA PRO A 145 37.51 -11.03 -0.44
C PRO A 145 38.37 -11.95 0.45
N ASP A 146 39.69 -11.92 0.28
CA ASP A 146 40.64 -12.78 0.99
C ASP A 146 40.73 -12.47 2.51
N THR A 147 40.07 -11.42 2.98
CA THR A 147 40.05 -11.07 4.41
C THR A 147 39.10 -11.95 5.23
N PHE A 148 38.17 -12.69 4.61
CA PHE A 148 37.29 -13.62 5.31
C PHE A 148 38.11 -14.69 6.06
N PRO A 149 37.82 -15.01 7.35
CA PRO A 149 36.59 -14.71 8.11
C PRO A 149 36.63 -13.46 8.99
N THR A 150 37.54 -12.51 8.73
CA THR A 150 37.61 -11.26 9.51
C THR A 150 36.29 -10.47 9.38
N VAL A 151 35.85 -9.89 10.50
CA VAL A 151 34.69 -9.00 10.56
C VAL A 151 35.18 -7.60 10.92
N PHE A 152 34.79 -6.61 10.12
CA PHE A 152 35.12 -5.20 10.31
C PHE A 152 33.97 -4.51 11.03
N TYR A 153 34.28 -3.77 12.08
CA TYR A 153 33.31 -3.04 12.89
C TYR A 153 33.63 -1.54 12.87
N PRO A 154 32.62 -0.66 13.00
CA PRO A 154 32.85 0.76 13.15
C PRO A 154 33.41 1.07 14.54
N ARG A 155 34.04 2.24 14.67
CA ARG A 155 34.45 2.78 15.97
C ARG A 155 33.29 3.13 16.91
N THR A 156 32.11 3.42 16.38
CA THR A 156 30.89 3.77 17.14
C THR A 156 29.66 3.16 16.47
N PRO A 157 28.51 3.02 17.18
CA PRO A 157 27.30 2.48 16.58
C PRO A 157 26.85 3.24 15.33
N ALA A 158 26.51 2.50 14.27
CA ALA A 158 26.04 3.01 12.99
C ALA A 158 24.54 2.72 12.81
N LEU A 159 23.81 3.62 12.15
CA LEU A 159 22.43 3.36 11.70
C LEU A 159 22.40 2.83 10.26
N TYR A 160 23.41 3.18 9.46
CA TYR A 160 23.56 2.74 8.08
C TYR A 160 24.97 2.26 7.79
N VAL A 161 25.07 1.37 6.80
CA VAL A 161 26.33 1.00 6.15
C VAL A 161 26.15 1.13 4.66
N LEU A 162 27.11 1.75 3.99
CA LEU A 162 27.15 1.89 2.54
C LEU A 162 28.36 1.13 2.02
N GLU A 163 28.10 0.10 1.21
CA GLU A 163 29.13 -0.61 0.45
C GLU A 163 29.26 0.01 -0.94
N LEU A 164 30.50 0.29 -1.35
CA LEU A 164 30.85 0.92 -2.63
C LEU A 164 31.96 0.12 -3.33
N ASN A 165 32.17 0.36 -4.61
CA ASN A 165 33.35 -0.16 -5.30
C ASN A 165 34.63 0.28 -4.57
N ALA A 166 35.63 -0.62 -4.49
CA ALA A 166 36.90 -0.30 -3.87
C ALA A 166 37.56 0.94 -4.50
N GLY A 167 38.08 1.83 -3.66
CA GLY A 167 38.70 3.09 -4.08
C GLY A 167 37.71 4.19 -4.47
N PHE A 168 36.40 3.95 -4.38
CA PHE A 168 35.39 4.98 -4.66
C PHE A 168 35.51 6.15 -3.69
N THR A 169 35.73 5.87 -2.41
CA THR A 169 35.87 6.91 -1.37
C THR A 169 37.10 7.78 -1.60
N GLU A 170 38.22 7.18 -1.99
CA GLU A 170 39.44 7.90 -2.34
C GLU A 170 39.24 8.76 -3.60
N LYS A 171 38.69 8.18 -4.67
CA LYS A 171 38.42 8.86 -5.94
C LYS A 171 37.56 10.12 -5.78
N HIS A 172 36.57 10.08 -4.88
CA HIS A 172 35.64 11.19 -4.64
C HIS A 172 35.98 12.01 -3.39
N ASN A 173 37.15 11.77 -2.77
CA ASN A 173 37.61 12.47 -1.56
C ASN A 173 36.56 12.46 -0.43
N ILE A 174 35.87 11.32 -0.27
CA ILE A 174 34.90 11.07 0.80
C ILE A 174 35.64 10.71 2.08
N LYS A 175 35.31 11.40 3.18
CA LYS A 175 36.03 11.29 4.46
C LYS A 175 35.08 11.10 5.63
N ILE A 176 35.65 10.59 6.73
CA ILE A 176 34.98 10.59 8.03
C ILE A 176 34.63 12.03 8.39
N GLY A 177 33.37 12.23 8.78
CA GLY A 177 32.81 13.55 9.07
C GLY A 177 31.93 14.12 7.96
N ASP A 178 32.03 13.63 6.72
CA ASP A 178 31.17 14.08 5.64
C ASP A 178 29.71 13.68 5.89
N MET A 179 28.79 14.46 5.30
CA MET A 179 27.36 14.21 5.41
C MET A 179 26.85 13.43 4.20
N VAL A 180 26.10 12.38 4.49
CA VAL A 180 25.35 11.59 3.53
C VAL A 180 23.90 12.06 3.54
N VAL A 181 23.44 12.55 2.40
CA VAL A 181 22.03 12.91 2.21
C VAL A 181 21.32 11.71 1.59
N ILE A 182 20.55 11.01 2.43
CA ILE A 182 19.77 9.80 2.10
C ILE A 182 18.35 10.19 1.70
#